data_AF-T1KS83-F1
#
_entry.id   AF-T1KS83-F1
#
_cell.length_a   1.000
_cell.length_b   1.000
_cell.length_c   1.000
_cell.angle_alpha   90.00
_cell.angle_beta   90.00
_cell.angle_gamma   90.00
#
_symmetry.space_group_name_H-M   'P 1'
#
loop_
_entity.id
_entity.type
_entity.pdbx_description
1 polymer ?
#
loop_
_entity_poly.entity_id
_entity_poly.type
_entity_poly.pdbx_seq_one_letter_code
_entity_poly.pdbx_strand_id
1 'polypeptide(L)'
;MKYSTGLIFMVTLINVSICSSMRELDFMKSLYPYTGIPKPIFITLVNRRIYQLNSECKNETLSDATKAFCESTDKSLSLLVNWATSKGTKGNNQTVVSLRDEESLDLFEFYEQTVEILNKVYPHLNIASVDDYSTNSLASIDIYHFPKNKFQALIDAYIGDIILVCDYEESNGNSKRINMEIFDSLTSLSKEVQNLSGNYWIDQHIALRALDQCLKRFAILIKLFRRDFLKN
;
A
#
# COMPACT_ATOMS: atom_id res chain seq x y z
N MET A 1 -27.50 31.33 -17.62
CA MET A 1 -26.60 30.76 -16.60
C MET A 1 -26.58 29.23 -16.69
N LYS A 2 -25.93 28.65 -17.72
CA LYS A 2 -25.92 27.19 -17.98
C LYS A 2 -24.52 26.57 -18.12
N TYR A 3 -23.46 27.28 -17.73
CA TYR A 3 -22.07 26.84 -17.93
C TYR A 3 -21.26 26.65 -16.65
N SER A 4 -21.84 26.88 -15.46
CA SER A 4 -21.12 26.76 -14.18
C SER A 4 -21.14 25.35 -13.59
N THR A 5 -22.16 24.54 -13.86
CA THR A 5 -22.25 23.17 -13.32
C THR A 5 -21.34 22.17 -14.05
N GLY A 6 -21.10 22.36 -15.35
CA GLY A 6 -20.18 21.49 -16.11
C GLY A 6 -18.70 21.73 -15.78
N LEU A 7 -18.35 22.96 -15.41
CA LEU A 7 -16.97 23.33 -15.09
C LEU A 7 -16.56 22.85 -13.69
N ILE A 8 -17.49 22.84 -12.73
CA ILE A 8 -17.25 22.25 -11.40
C ILE A 8 -17.06 20.73 -11.51
N PHE A 9 -17.85 20.04 -12.34
CA PHE A 9 -17.72 18.59 -12.54
C PHE A 9 -16.40 18.20 -13.25
N MET A 10 -15.95 19.02 -14.20
CA MET A 10 -14.63 18.86 -14.83
C MET A 10 -13.49 19.16 -13.86
N VAL A 11 -13.63 20.14 -12.96
CA VAL A 11 -12.58 20.46 -11.97
C VAL A 11 -12.52 19.40 -10.86
N THR A 12 -13.62 18.73 -10.49
CA THR A 12 -13.56 17.54 -9.62
C THR A 12 -12.96 16.34 -10.34
N LEU A 13 -13.26 16.10 -11.63
CA LEU A 13 -12.64 15.02 -12.42
C LEU A 13 -11.15 15.28 -12.69
N ILE A 14 -10.72 16.53 -12.83
CA ILE A 14 -9.31 16.90 -13.02
C ILE A 14 -8.53 16.89 -11.69
N ASN A 15 -9.19 17.09 -10.54
CA ASN A 15 -8.55 16.91 -9.22
C ASN A 15 -8.53 15.47 -8.70
N VAL A 16 -9.30 14.54 -9.27
CA VAL A 16 -9.17 13.10 -8.97
C VAL A 16 -7.89 12.52 -9.62
N SER A 17 -7.30 13.23 -10.58
CA SER A 17 -6.08 12.82 -11.29
C SER A 17 -4.78 13.33 -10.64
N ILE A 18 -4.84 13.98 -9.47
CA ILE A 18 -3.63 14.41 -8.74
C ILE A 18 -3.35 13.39 -7.63
N CYS A 19 -2.66 12.32 -8.03
CA CYS A 19 -1.99 11.33 -7.18
C CYS A 19 -2.89 10.43 -6.30
N SER A 20 -3.71 9.56 -6.89
CA SER A 20 -4.18 8.36 -6.19
C SER A 20 -3.07 7.31 -6.13
N SER A 21 -2.03 7.57 -5.34
CA SER A 21 -1.01 6.54 -5.19
C SER A 21 -1.59 5.38 -4.41
N MET A 22 -1.68 4.20 -5.00
CA MET A 22 -1.80 2.96 -4.25
C MET A 22 -0.42 2.63 -3.66
N ARG A 23 -0.16 3.05 -2.40
CA ARG A 23 1.13 2.89 -1.68
C ARG A 23 1.89 1.61 -2.03
N GLU A 24 1.23 0.46 -1.95
CA GLU A 24 1.86 -0.84 -2.21
C GLU A 24 2.26 -1.03 -3.68
N LEU A 25 1.42 -0.61 -4.64
CA LEU A 25 1.77 -0.66 -6.05
C LEU A 25 2.85 0.34 -6.42
N ASP A 26 2.79 1.56 -5.89
CA ASP A 26 3.87 2.56 -6.06
C ASP A 26 5.20 2.01 -5.55
N PHE A 27 5.19 1.42 -4.35
CA PHE A 27 6.38 0.81 -3.77
C PHE A 27 6.91 -0.34 -4.64
N MET A 28 6.07 -1.30 -5.03
CA MET A 28 6.50 -2.41 -5.87
C MET A 28 6.98 -1.95 -7.27
N LYS A 29 6.28 -1.02 -7.92
CA LYS A 29 6.72 -0.39 -9.19
C LYS A 29 8.10 0.26 -9.02
N SER A 30 8.38 0.86 -7.86
CA SER A 30 9.68 1.48 -7.56
C SER A 30 10.84 0.49 -7.38
N LEU A 31 10.54 -0.75 -6.95
CA LEU A 31 11.50 -1.83 -6.77
C LEU A 31 11.76 -2.60 -8.08
N TYR A 32 10.75 -2.73 -8.94
CA TYR A 32 10.83 -3.47 -10.20
C TYR A 32 10.60 -2.59 -11.44
N PRO A 33 11.35 -1.48 -11.63
CA PRO A 33 11.08 -0.50 -12.68
C PRO A 33 11.30 -1.05 -14.10
N TYR A 34 12.13 -2.08 -14.25
CA TYR A 34 12.48 -2.65 -15.55
C TYR A 34 11.71 -3.92 -15.87
N THR A 35 11.52 -4.80 -14.89
CA THR A 35 10.90 -6.12 -15.06
C THR A 35 9.38 -6.11 -14.86
N GLY A 36 8.84 -5.05 -14.24
CA GLY A 36 7.46 -5.05 -13.75
C GLY A 36 7.32 -5.87 -12.46
N ILE A 37 6.19 -5.69 -11.76
CA ILE A 37 5.90 -6.38 -10.51
C ILE A 37 5.79 -7.89 -10.77
N PRO A 38 6.53 -8.75 -10.05
CA PRO A 38 6.39 -10.19 -10.19
C PRO A 38 4.96 -10.68 -9.93
N LYS A 39 4.48 -11.64 -10.73
CA LYS A 39 3.16 -12.26 -10.57
C LYS A 39 2.87 -12.75 -9.15
N PRO A 40 3.79 -13.50 -8.50
CA PRO A 40 3.52 -13.99 -7.15
C PRO A 40 3.37 -12.84 -6.14
N ILE A 41 4.12 -11.74 -6.34
CA ILE A 41 4.01 -10.55 -5.52
C ILE A 41 2.63 -9.91 -5.67
N PHE A 42 2.20 -9.66 -6.92
CA PHE A 42 0.90 -9.05 -7.18
C PHE A 42 -0.27 -9.90 -6.64
N ILE A 43 -0.25 -11.21 -6.88
CA ILE A 43 -1.27 -12.13 -6.34
C ILE A 43 -1.32 -12.06 -4.80
N THR A 44 -0.17 -11.98 -4.15
CA THR A 44 -0.09 -11.90 -2.68
C THR A 44 -0.64 -10.56 -2.17
N LEU A 45 -0.39 -9.44 -2.86
CA LEU A 45 -0.99 -8.15 -2.54
C LEU A 45 -2.53 -8.21 -2.59
N VAL A 46 -3.08 -8.76 -3.67
CA VAL A 46 -4.54 -8.91 -3.84
C VAL A 46 -5.13 -9.82 -2.76
N ASN A 47 -4.51 -10.97 -2.49
CA ASN A 47 -4.94 -11.89 -1.43
C ASN A 47 -4.90 -11.25 -0.04
N ARG A 48 -3.90 -10.40 0.23
CA ARG A 48 -3.83 -9.65 1.49
C ARG A 48 -5.03 -8.72 1.65
N ARG A 49 -5.48 -8.05 0.59
CA ARG A 49 -6.71 -7.22 0.63
C ARG A 49 -7.97 -8.04 0.83
N ILE A 50 -8.07 -9.19 0.16
CA ILE A 50 -9.17 -10.15 0.39
C ILE A 50 -9.22 -10.57 1.86
N TYR A 51 -8.07 -10.91 2.45
CA TYR A 51 -7.99 -11.29 3.86
C TYR A 51 -8.41 -10.15 4.79
N GLN A 52 -7.91 -8.93 4.55
CA GLN A 52 -8.31 -7.74 5.32
C GLN A 52 -9.81 -7.49 5.23
N LEU A 53 -10.36 -7.44 4.02
CA LEU A 53 -11.80 -7.29 3.78
C LEU A 53 -12.60 -8.35 4.52
N ASN A 54 -12.24 -9.62 4.39
CA ASN A 54 -12.93 -10.73 5.03
C ASN A 54 -12.80 -10.72 6.55
N SER A 55 -11.71 -10.17 7.10
CA SER A 55 -11.58 -9.97 8.55
C SER A 55 -12.57 -8.93 9.06
N GLU A 56 -12.69 -7.81 8.35
CA GLU A 56 -13.58 -6.69 8.73
C GLU A 56 -15.06 -7.01 8.47
N CYS A 57 -15.35 -7.74 7.39
CA CYS A 57 -16.70 -8.08 6.95
C CYS A 57 -17.31 -9.33 7.65
N LYS A 58 -16.56 -9.97 8.56
CA LYS A 58 -17.06 -11.10 9.39
C LYS A 58 -18.04 -10.68 10.49
N ASN A 59 -18.25 -9.38 10.69
CA ASN A 59 -19.12 -8.88 11.74
C ASN A 59 -20.61 -9.08 11.39
N GLU A 60 -21.33 -9.86 12.22
CA GLU A 60 -22.74 -10.19 12.01
C GLU A 60 -23.67 -8.95 12.05
N THR A 61 -23.22 -7.88 12.73
CA THR A 61 -23.98 -6.63 12.93
C THR A 61 -23.94 -5.67 11.74
N LEU A 62 -23.24 -6.02 10.65
CA LEU A 62 -23.17 -5.18 9.45
C LEU A 62 -24.52 -5.07 8.75
N SER A 63 -24.78 -3.88 8.19
CA SER A 63 -25.95 -3.62 7.36
C SER A 63 -25.93 -4.47 6.08
N ASP A 64 -27.10 -4.74 5.49
CA ASP A 64 -27.20 -5.49 4.23
C ASP A 64 -26.42 -4.83 3.09
N ALA A 65 -26.41 -3.49 3.05
CA ALA A 65 -25.63 -2.73 2.07
C ALA A 65 -24.12 -2.95 2.25
N THR A 66 -23.64 -2.99 3.50
CA THR A 66 -22.24 -3.27 3.79
C THR A 66 -21.88 -4.71 3.43
N LYS A 67 -22.74 -5.68 3.73
CA LYS A 67 -22.54 -7.10 3.36
C LYS A 67 -22.47 -7.26 1.83
N ALA A 68 -23.39 -6.65 1.10
CA ALA A 68 -23.38 -6.65 -0.37
C ALA A 68 -22.12 -5.99 -0.94
N PHE A 69 -21.66 -4.88 -0.34
CA PHE A 69 -20.40 -4.24 -0.71
C PHE A 69 -19.20 -5.17 -0.49
N CYS A 70 -19.11 -5.82 0.67
CA CYS A 70 -18.06 -6.78 0.99
C CYS A 70 -18.03 -7.93 -0.02
N GLU A 71 -19.19 -8.54 -0.30
CA GLU A 71 -19.29 -9.64 -1.26
C GLU A 71 -18.90 -9.21 -2.68
N SER A 72 -19.34 -8.02 -3.12
CA SER A 72 -18.98 -7.48 -4.44
C SER A 72 -17.48 -7.19 -4.55
N THR A 73 -16.87 -6.68 -3.48
CA THR A 73 -15.43 -6.37 -3.45
C THR A 73 -14.60 -7.66 -3.43
N ASP A 74 -14.99 -8.66 -2.63
CA ASP A 74 -14.35 -9.97 -2.59
C ASP A 74 -14.38 -10.66 -3.96
N LYS A 75 -15.53 -10.61 -4.65
CA LYS A 75 -15.66 -11.12 -6.04
C LYS A 75 -14.76 -10.38 -7.02
N SER A 76 -14.63 -9.06 -6.89
CA SER A 76 -13.77 -8.24 -7.77
C SER A 76 -12.29 -8.57 -7.57
N LEU A 77 -11.85 -8.68 -6.31
CA LEU A 77 -10.48 -9.08 -5.98
C LEU A 77 -10.20 -10.54 -6.36
N SER A 78 -11.17 -11.45 -6.18
CA SER A 78 -11.05 -12.84 -6.62
C SER A 78 -10.94 -12.97 -8.15
N LEU A 79 -11.66 -12.12 -8.89
CA LEU A 79 -11.55 -12.04 -10.34
C LEU A 79 -10.14 -11.59 -10.77
N LEU A 80 -9.53 -10.63 -10.07
CA LEU A 80 -8.13 -10.25 -10.29
C LEU A 80 -7.16 -11.42 -10.07
N VAL A 81 -7.32 -12.17 -8.98
CA VAL A 81 -6.46 -13.34 -8.71
C VAL A 81 -6.62 -14.38 -9.81
N ASN A 82 -7.86 -14.66 -10.22
CA ASN A 82 -8.15 -15.61 -11.30
C ASN A 82 -7.56 -15.15 -12.63
N TRP A 83 -7.71 -13.87 -12.97
CA TRP A 83 -7.13 -13.29 -14.19
C TRP A 83 -5.60 -13.39 -14.16
N ALA A 84 -4.96 -12.93 -13.09
CA ALA A 84 -3.52 -13.03 -12.91
C ALA A 84 -3.03 -14.48 -13.00
N THR A 85 -3.78 -15.44 -12.42
CA THR A 85 -3.40 -16.86 -12.37
C THR A 85 -3.59 -17.59 -13.72
N SER A 86 -4.68 -17.32 -14.43
CA SER A 86 -5.11 -18.01 -15.66
C SER A 86 -4.11 -17.92 -16.83
N LYS A 87 -3.27 -16.88 -16.86
CA LYS A 87 -2.17 -16.77 -17.83
C LYS A 87 -0.91 -17.40 -17.24
N GLY A 88 -0.64 -18.66 -17.60
CA GLY A 88 0.51 -19.41 -17.09
C GLY A 88 0.78 -20.81 -17.65
N THR A 89 -0.07 -21.38 -18.50
CA THR A 89 0.18 -22.70 -19.12
C THR A 89 0.85 -22.58 -20.50
N LYS A 90 2.05 -22.01 -20.55
CA LYS A 90 3.02 -22.33 -21.61
C LYS A 90 4.44 -22.36 -21.04
N GLY A 91 4.90 -23.58 -20.73
CA GLY A 91 6.31 -23.98 -20.70
C GLY A 91 7.24 -23.29 -19.70
N ASN A 92 7.55 -24.03 -18.63
CA ASN A 92 8.71 -23.89 -17.74
C ASN A 92 8.79 -22.65 -16.82
N ASN A 93 9.17 -22.96 -15.57
CA ASN A 93 9.22 -22.13 -14.37
C ASN A 93 9.75 -20.69 -14.59
N GLN A 94 9.11 -19.74 -13.90
CA GLN A 94 9.31 -18.28 -13.92
C GLN A 94 8.60 -17.55 -15.08
N THR A 95 7.27 -17.58 -15.03
CA THR A 95 6.45 -16.51 -15.63
C THR A 95 6.55 -15.26 -14.76
N VAL A 96 7.64 -14.51 -14.90
CA VAL A 96 7.62 -13.07 -14.66
C VAL A 96 6.46 -12.55 -15.50
N VAL A 97 5.41 -11.99 -14.90
CA VAL A 97 4.54 -11.17 -15.74
C VAL A 97 5.41 -9.96 -16.06
N SER A 98 5.95 -9.93 -17.27
CA SER A 98 6.50 -8.70 -17.81
C SER A 98 5.30 -7.81 -18.05
N LEU A 99 4.88 -7.08 -17.01
CA LEU A 99 3.72 -6.19 -16.98
C LEU A 99 4.03 -4.90 -17.78
N ARG A 100 4.43 -5.08 -19.05
CA ARG A 100 4.53 -4.05 -20.09
C ARG A 100 3.55 -4.28 -21.24
N ASP A 101 2.88 -5.42 -21.28
CA ASP A 101 1.82 -5.68 -22.25
C ASP A 101 0.59 -4.84 -21.87
N GLU A 102 -0.14 -4.24 -22.82
CA GLU A 102 -1.29 -3.35 -22.54
C GLU A 102 -2.29 -3.94 -21.52
N GLU A 103 -2.49 -5.26 -21.54
CA GLU A 103 -3.37 -5.97 -20.60
C GLU A 103 -2.91 -5.93 -19.13
N SER A 104 -1.63 -5.64 -18.87
CA SER A 104 -1.09 -5.47 -17.52
C SER A 104 -1.45 -4.14 -16.88
N LEU A 105 -1.62 -3.10 -17.70
CA LEU A 105 -2.12 -1.81 -17.27
C LEU A 105 -3.57 -1.96 -16.81
N ASP A 106 -4.40 -2.70 -17.56
CA ASP A 106 -5.79 -2.95 -17.20
C ASP A 106 -5.91 -3.70 -15.85
N LEU A 107 -5.02 -4.67 -15.58
CA LEU A 107 -4.96 -5.41 -14.31
C LEU A 107 -4.64 -4.49 -13.12
N PHE A 108 -3.63 -3.64 -13.27
CA PHE A 108 -3.24 -2.71 -12.22
C PHE A 108 -4.27 -1.62 -12.02
N GLU A 109 -4.82 -1.07 -13.11
CA GLU A 109 -5.86 -0.06 -13.06
C GLU A 109 -7.12 -0.61 -12.37
N PHE A 110 -7.56 -1.83 -12.72
CA PHE A 110 -8.69 -2.45 -12.05
C PHE A 110 -8.44 -2.67 -10.56
N TYR A 111 -7.23 -3.06 -10.18
CA TYR A 111 -6.85 -3.16 -8.76
C TYR A 111 -6.84 -1.80 -8.05
N GLU A 112 -6.23 -0.77 -8.66
CA GLU A 112 -6.20 0.59 -8.13
C GLU A 112 -7.62 1.12 -7.92
N GLN A 113 -8.50 1.00 -8.93
CA GLN A 113 -9.91 1.40 -8.83
C GLN A 113 -10.67 0.63 -7.74
N THR A 114 -10.44 -0.68 -7.62
CA THR A 114 -11.09 -1.51 -6.60
C THR A 114 -10.68 -1.07 -5.19
N VAL A 115 -9.39 -0.80 -4.96
CA VAL A 115 -8.92 -0.35 -3.65
C VAL A 115 -9.30 1.10 -3.37
N GLU A 116 -9.37 1.98 -4.38
CA GLU A 116 -9.91 3.33 -4.21
C GLU A 116 -11.38 3.30 -3.75
N ILE A 117 -12.19 2.42 -4.33
CA ILE A 117 -13.59 2.22 -3.91
C ILE A 117 -13.63 1.71 -2.47
N LEU A 118 -12.76 0.76 -2.12
CA LEU A 118 -12.62 0.23 -0.76
C LEU A 118 -12.26 1.33 0.26
N ASN A 119 -11.29 2.18 -0.08
CA ASN A 119 -10.84 3.29 0.76
C ASN A 119 -11.92 4.36 0.97
N LYS A 120 -12.88 4.51 0.05
CA LYS A 120 -14.05 5.40 0.25
C LYS A 120 -15.04 4.84 1.29
N VAL A 121 -15.06 3.53 1.51
CA VAL A 121 -15.96 2.87 2.48
C VAL A 121 -15.30 2.73 3.86
N TYR A 122 -13.98 2.56 3.92
CA TYR A 122 -13.22 2.41 5.17
C TYR A 122 -13.51 3.42 6.29
N PRO A 123 -13.67 4.74 6.03
CA PRO A 123 -14.06 5.69 7.06
C PRO A 123 -15.39 5.37 7.73
N HIS A 124 -16.35 4.81 6.97
CA HIS A 124 -17.65 4.39 7.51
C HIS A 124 -17.57 3.10 8.34
N LEU A 125 -16.47 2.35 8.20
CA LEU A 125 -16.16 1.15 8.96
C LEU A 125 -15.12 1.40 10.08
N ASN A 126 -14.72 2.66 10.29
CA ASN A 126 -13.67 3.04 11.24
C ASN A 126 -12.31 2.36 10.97
N ILE A 127 -12.01 2.06 9.70
CA ILE A 127 -10.74 1.50 9.25
C ILE A 127 -9.83 2.64 8.80
N ALA A 128 -8.62 2.69 9.34
CA ALA A 128 -7.61 3.68 8.94
C ALA A 128 -6.93 3.25 7.63
N SER A 129 -7.16 3.99 6.55
CA SER A 129 -6.39 3.81 5.30
C SER A 129 -5.08 4.60 5.32
N VAL A 130 -4.03 3.98 4.79
CA VAL A 130 -2.70 4.56 4.58
C VAL A 130 -2.27 4.49 3.11
N ASP A 131 -3.20 4.20 2.21
CA ASP A 131 -2.86 3.96 0.81
C ASP A 131 -2.41 5.24 0.10
N ASP A 132 -2.91 6.41 0.51
CA ASP A 132 -2.56 7.72 -0.08
C ASP A 132 -1.07 8.14 0.13
N TYR A 133 -0.27 7.35 0.85
CA TYR A 133 1.12 7.68 1.21
C TYR A 133 2.15 6.92 0.36
N SER A 134 2.31 7.29 -0.92
CA SER A 134 3.41 6.82 -1.77
C SER A 134 4.80 7.09 -1.23
N THR A 135 5.79 6.39 -1.80
CA THR A 135 7.22 6.64 -1.57
C THR A 135 7.63 8.09 -1.87
N ASN A 136 6.95 8.73 -2.82
CA ASN A 136 7.18 10.12 -3.21
C ASN A 136 6.52 11.11 -2.25
N SER A 137 5.34 10.80 -1.70
CA SER A 137 4.64 11.67 -0.76
C SER A 137 5.16 11.56 0.68
N LEU A 138 5.97 10.55 1.01
CA LEU A 138 6.62 10.43 2.33
C LEU A 138 7.43 11.68 2.72
N ALA A 139 8.05 12.35 1.74
CA ALA A 139 8.83 13.55 1.99
C ALA A 139 7.98 14.80 2.27
N SER A 140 6.71 14.77 1.88
CA SER A 140 5.75 15.87 2.03
C SER A 140 4.72 15.64 3.14
N ILE A 141 4.86 14.59 3.94
CA ILE A 141 3.98 14.37 5.09
C ILE A 141 4.15 15.56 6.05
N ASP A 142 3.05 16.24 6.37
CA ASP A 142 3.04 17.30 7.38
C ASP A 142 3.40 16.70 8.73
N ILE A 143 4.67 16.84 9.10
CA ILE A 143 5.23 16.29 10.33
C ILE A 143 4.47 16.80 11.56
N TYR A 144 3.99 18.05 11.54
CA TYR A 144 3.44 18.70 12.73
C TYR A 144 2.07 18.15 13.16
N HIS A 145 1.39 17.38 12.32
CA HIS A 145 0.02 16.90 12.59
C HIS A 145 -0.20 15.43 12.21
N PHE A 146 0.86 14.65 11.95
CA PHE A 146 0.67 13.28 11.52
C PHE A 146 0.27 12.36 12.69
N PRO A 147 -0.94 11.78 12.70
CA PRO A 147 -1.41 11.02 13.86
C PRO A 147 -0.54 9.78 14.10
N LYS A 148 -0.13 9.53 15.35
CA LYS A 148 0.70 8.37 15.73
C LYS A 148 0.13 7.05 15.21
N ASN A 149 -1.17 6.81 15.38
CA ASN A 149 -1.84 5.60 14.91
C ASN A 149 -1.78 5.45 13.38
N LYS A 150 -1.91 6.57 12.65
CA LYS A 150 -1.77 6.58 11.19
C LYS A 150 -0.34 6.30 10.76
N PHE A 151 0.63 6.82 11.51
CA PHE A 151 2.03 6.52 11.27
C PHE A 151 2.40 5.07 11.56
N GLN A 152 1.90 4.52 12.67
CA GLN A 152 2.05 3.11 13.00
C GLN A 152 1.51 2.22 11.88
N ALA A 153 0.29 2.49 11.43
CA ALA A 153 -0.30 1.75 10.31
C ALA A 153 0.52 1.88 9.01
N LEU A 154 1.10 3.06 8.75
CA LEU A 154 1.92 3.30 7.57
C LEU A 154 3.23 2.50 7.61
N ILE A 155 3.96 2.53 8.73
CA ILE A 155 5.22 1.80 8.85
C ILE A 155 4.98 0.29 8.79
N ASP A 156 3.93 -0.21 9.45
CA ASP A 156 3.58 -1.63 9.46
C ASP A 156 3.17 -2.12 8.06
N ALA A 157 2.46 -1.28 7.29
CA ALA A 157 2.10 -1.61 5.91
C ALA A 157 3.34 -1.72 5.00
N TYR A 158 4.31 -0.82 5.13
CA TYR A 158 5.58 -0.91 4.38
C TYR A 158 6.45 -2.08 4.82
N ILE A 159 6.51 -2.38 6.13
CA ILE A 159 7.19 -3.59 6.64
C ILE A 159 6.55 -4.84 6.02
N GLY A 160 5.22 -4.92 6.00
CA GLY A 160 4.50 -6.03 5.38
C GLY A 160 4.79 -6.19 3.88
N ASP A 161 4.93 -5.09 3.14
CA ASP A 161 5.34 -5.12 1.74
C ASP A 161 6.79 -5.60 1.56
N ILE A 162 7.69 -5.17 2.43
CA ILE A 162 9.09 -5.58 2.38
C ILE A 162 9.21 -7.08 2.68
N ILE A 163 8.49 -7.61 3.68
CA ILE A 163 8.47 -9.06 3.98
C ILE A 163 8.07 -9.85 2.73
N LEU A 164 7.01 -9.43 2.05
CA LEU A 164 6.56 -10.07 0.82
C LEU A 164 7.65 -10.07 -0.26
N VAL A 165 8.37 -8.96 -0.42
CA VAL A 165 9.52 -8.86 -1.35
C VAL A 165 10.67 -9.77 -0.89
N CYS A 166 10.96 -9.84 0.40
CA CYS A 166 11.99 -10.73 0.96
C CYS A 166 11.68 -12.19 0.64
N ASP A 167 10.47 -12.65 0.95
CA ASP A 167 10.03 -14.03 0.69
C ASP A 167 10.13 -14.38 -0.81
N TYR A 168 9.74 -13.42 -1.66
CA TYR A 168 9.85 -13.59 -3.11
C TYR A 168 11.32 -13.65 -3.57
N GLU A 169 12.17 -12.70 -3.21
CA GLU A 169 13.56 -12.69 -3.66
C GLU A 169 14.35 -13.88 -3.09
N GLU A 170 14.11 -14.27 -1.84
CA GLU A 170 14.75 -15.44 -1.22
C GLU A 170 14.37 -16.73 -1.95
N SER A 171 13.09 -16.95 -2.23
CA SER A 171 12.62 -18.11 -3.01
C SER A 171 13.17 -18.18 -4.44
N ASN A 172 13.64 -17.05 -4.99
CA ASN A 172 14.28 -16.95 -6.30
C ASN A 172 15.82 -16.92 -6.24
N GLY A 173 16.44 -17.10 -5.06
CA GLY A 173 17.89 -17.10 -4.89
C GLY A 173 18.56 -15.72 -4.95
N ASN A 174 17.77 -14.65 -4.85
CA ASN A 174 18.18 -13.26 -4.97
C ASN A 174 18.22 -12.54 -3.61
N SER A 175 18.43 -13.28 -2.51
CA SER A 175 18.43 -12.71 -1.14
C SER A 175 19.40 -11.54 -0.95
N LYS A 176 20.49 -11.47 -1.74
CA LYS A 176 21.46 -10.35 -1.73
C LYS A 176 20.85 -9.00 -2.12
N ARG A 177 19.70 -8.99 -2.81
CA ARG A 177 18.97 -7.76 -3.17
C ARG A 177 18.31 -7.11 -1.96
N ILE A 178 18.11 -7.86 -0.89
CA ILE A 178 17.48 -7.38 0.33
C ILE A 178 18.55 -6.89 1.30
N ASN A 179 18.51 -5.60 1.64
CA ASN A 179 19.30 -5.07 2.75
C ASN A 179 18.58 -5.33 4.08
N MET A 180 18.94 -6.41 4.76
CA MET A 180 18.34 -6.80 6.04
C MET A 180 18.60 -5.81 7.17
N GLU A 181 19.72 -5.08 7.16
CA GLU A 181 20.00 -4.06 8.18
C GLU A 181 18.99 -2.90 8.11
N ILE A 182 18.57 -2.52 6.89
CA ILE A 182 17.54 -1.50 6.69
C ILE A 182 16.17 -2.03 7.13
N PHE A 183 15.86 -3.30 6.84
CA PHE A 183 14.63 -3.94 7.29
C PHE A 183 14.53 -4.03 8.82
N ASP A 184 15.61 -4.42 9.48
CA ASP A 184 15.69 -4.46 10.95
C ASP A 184 15.55 -3.05 11.54
N SER A 185 16.14 -2.04 10.89
CA SER A 185 15.99 -0.64 11.29
C SER A 185 14.54 -0.13 11.17
N LEU A 186 13.81 -0.55 10.13
CA LEU A 186 12.38 -0.24 9.98
C LEU A 186 11.54 -0.93 11.07
N THR A 187 11.83 -2.19 11.36
CA THR A 187 11.14 -2.96 12.41
C THR A 187 11.40 -2.36 13.80
N SER A 188 12.64 -1.94 14.07
CA SER A 188 12.99 -1.20 15.29
C SER A 188 12.22 0.11 15.37
N LEU A 189 12.17 0.87 14.28
CA LEU A 189 11.46 2.14 14.23
C LEU A 189 9.95 1.98 14.48
N SER A 190 9.33 0.91 13.97
CA SER A 190 7.92 0.59 14.26
C SER A 190 7.70 0.39 15.77
N LYS A 191 8.59 -0.36 16.44
CA LYS A 191 8.55 -0.55 17.90
C LYS A 191 8.77 0.77 18.67
N GLU A 192 9.70 1.62 18.20
CA GLU A 192 9.92 2.94 18.78
C GLU A 192 8.63 3.77 18.73
N VAL A 193 7.97 3.86 17.57
CA VAL A 193 6.69 4.58 17.40
C VAL A 193 5.62 4.01 18.30
N GLN A 194 5.47 2.68 18.35
CA GLN A 194 4.50 2.00 19.22
C GLN A 194 4.67 2.41 20.69
N ASN A 195 5.92 2.52 21.15
CA ASN A 195 6.27 2.84 22.53
C ASN A 195 6.21 4.34 22.86
N LEU A 196 6.05 5.23 21.88
CA LEU A 196 5.88 6.67 22.15
C LEU A 196 4.55 6.93 22.86
N SER A 197 4.57 7.13 24.17
CA SER A 197 3.45 7.61 24.96
C SER A 197 3.84 8.88 25.71
N GLY A 198 2.91 9.83 25.83
CA GLY A 198 3.08 11.05 26.62
C GLY A 198 1.96 11.13 27.64
N ASN A 199 2.28 10.96 28.92
CA ASN A 199 1.29 10.94 30.01
C ASN A 199 0.96 12.36 30.53
N TYR A 200 1.82 13.34 30.25
CA TYR A 200 1.66 14.74 30.67
C TYR A 200 1.83 15.71 29.49
N TRP A 201 1.38 16.96 29.63
CA TRP A 201 1.44 17.99 28.58
C TRP A 201 2.86 18.23 28.02
N ILE A 202 3.88 18.25 28.88
CA ILE A 202 5.29 18.39 28.45
C ILE A 202 5.74 17.15 27.67
N ASP A 203 5.38 15.97 28.16
CA ASP A 203 5.68 14.70 27.49
C ASP A 203 4.96 14.57 26.15
N GLN A 204 3.77 15.17 25.99
CA GLN A 204 3.06 15.21 24.72
C GLN A 204 3.81 16.05 23.69
N HIS A 205 4.31 17.23 24.06
CA HIS A 205 5.13 18.03 23.13
C HIS A 205 6.42 17.32 22.73
N ILE A 206 7.10 16.65 23.67
CA ILE A 206 8.31 15.89 23.39
C ILE A 206 7.98 14.66 22.52
N ALA A 207 6.90 13.93 22.82
CA ALA A 207 6.46 12.79 22.04
C ALA A 207 6.10 13.16 20.61
N LEU A 208 5.47 14.33 20.39
CA LEU A 208 5.23 14.86 19.05
C LEU A 208 6.54 15.12 18.29
N ARG A 209 7.53 15.75 18.94
CA ARG A 209 8.86 15.96 18.32
C ARG A 209 9.60 14.66 18.05
N ALA A 210 9.48 13.66 18.92
CA ALA A 210 10.02 12.33 18.68
C ALA A 210 9.33 11.67 17.47
N LEU A 211 8.01 11.80 17.35
CA LEU A 211 7.23 11.33 16.21
C LEU A 211 7.69 11.98 14.89
N ASP A 212 7.92 13.30 14.89
CA ASP A 212 8.48 14.03 13.74
C ASP A 212 9.81 13.42 13.28
N GLN A 213 10.68 13.07 14.23
CA GLN A 213 11.98 12.45 13.94
C GLN A 213 11.83 11.03 13.41
N CYS A 214 10.94 10.24 14.01
CA CYS A 214 10.64 8.89 13.55
C CYS A 214 10.10 8.91 12.11
N LEU A 215 9.21 9.85 11.77
CA LEU A 215 8.66 10.01 10.43
C LEU A 215 9.75 10.35 9.39
N LYS A 216 10.68 11.25 9.74
CA LYS A 216 11.83 11.56 8.88
C LYS A 216 12.75 10.36 8.67
N ARG A 217 13.05 9.62 9.74
CA ARG A 217 13.85 8.39 9.67
C ARG A 217 13.17 7.35 8.78
N PHE A 218 11.87 7.17 8.92
CA PHE A 218 11.08 6.28 8.09
C PHE A 218 11.22 6.62 6.60
N ALA A 219 10.99 7.88 6.23
CA ALA A 219 11.12 8.32 4.83
C ALA A 219 12.53 8.07 4.26
N ILE A 220 13.58 8.23 5.06
CA ILE A 220 14.96 7.94 4.66
C ILE A 220 15.18 6.44 4.49
N LEU A 221 14.73 5.63 5.45
CA LEU A 221 14.89 4.17 5.42
C LEU A 221 14.23 3.55 4.18
N ILE A 222 13.01 3.99 3.82
CA ILE A 222 12.33 3.52 2.59
C ILE A 222 13.13 3.89 1.33
N LYS A 223 13.71 5.10 1.27
CA LYS A 223 14.58 5.51 0.16
C LYS A 223 15.86 4.69 0.09
N LEU A 224 16.49 4.41 1.23
CA LEU A 224 17.69 3.59 1.31
C LEU A 224 17.40 2.14 0.89
N PHE A 225 16.29 1.56 1.37
CA PHE A 225 15.85 0.22 1.00
C PHE A 225 15.74 0.09 -0.52
N ARG A 226 14.95 0.98 -1.15
CA ARG A 226 14.78 1.01 -2.61
C ARG A 226 16.12 1.17 -3.33
N ARG A 227 16.97 2.10 -2.88
CA ARG A 227 18.27 2.34 -3.51
C ARG A 227 19.14 1.09 -3.50
N ASP A 228 19.21 0.40 -2.37
CA ASP A 228 20.06 -0.78 -2.21
C ASP A 228 19.50 -1.98 -2.98
N PHE A 229 18.17 -2.14 -2.99
CA PHE A 229 17.46 -3.13 -3.81
C PHE A 229 17.72 -3.01 -5.31
N LEU A 230 17.90 -1.78 -5.81
CA LEU A 230 18.18 -1.52 -7.22
C LEU A 230 19.66 -1.65 -7.60
N LYS A 231 20.57 -1.66 -6.61
CA LYS A 231 22.01 -1.80 -6.85
C LYS A 231 22.43 -3.27 -6.95
N ASN A 232 21.73 -4.13 -6.25
CA ASN A 232 22.01 -5.55 -6.10
C ASN A 232 21.09 -6.39 -6.99
#